data_AF-A0A8H3E9B5-F1
#
_entry.id   AF-A0A8H3E9B5-F1
#
_cell.length_a   1.000
_cell.length_b   1.000
_cell.length_c   1.000
_cell.angle_alpha   90.00
_cell.angle_beta   90.00
_cell.angle_gamma   90.00
#
_symmetry.space_group_name_H-M   'P 1'
#
loop_
_entity.id
_entity.type
_entity.pdbx_description
1 polymer ?
#
loop_
_entity_poly.entity_id
_entity_poly.type
_entity_poly.pdbx_seq_one_letter_code
_entity_poly.pdbx_strand_id
1 'polypeptide(L)'
;MDFGPTTVMEPMIQTAIHRGPTLTYQRDLLSYMKTYWKDINGDDESFWEARITSSSPVLFVEIPCELGADSVPSTLKPACISSSVRGQDAIYYFNRVVNLFKTLTTYDFLGAAGIYPSSTATYTLAQINAAVKAKWVHLFIYITNTLLNMSQGYTPAFDCTSGSLNAVSYYYHLKGSIIDGTLVPIDTPKAGTCGATGLKYPPKGGSTTPTTTATAPTGTSTSVPTKATIVGVTSSGTQTGCLLTAGTWSVQTCATYTITTVSGGFTLTTSKGLCQVSGGTLSCSSSVSTGTVFTSSGGSLAYSGSTAFTGDSVPSGTTQVTIYTGSSHAQDITLKIVST
;
A
#
# COMPACT_ATOMS: atom_id res chain seq x y z
N MET A 1 -23.50 48.05 9.80
CA MET A 1 -22.60 47.56 8.74
C MET A 1 -22.77 46.07 8.70
N ASP A 2 -23.47 45.66 7.66
CA ASP A 2 -23.91 44.31 7.37
C ASP A 2 -22.70 43.50 6.89
N PHE A 3 -22.38 42.38 7.57
CA PHE A 3 -21.37 41.43 7.12
C PHE A 3 -22.07 40.11 6.86
N GLY A 4 -22.59 39.97 5.64
CA GLY A 4 -23.27 38.79 5.16
C GLY A 4 -22.34 37.56 5.03
N PRO A 5 -22.92 36.35 4.97
CA PRO A 5 -22.18 35.10 4.83
C PRO A 5 -21.93 34.84 3.35
N THR A 6 -20.87 35.38 2.76
CA THR A 6 -20.40 35.01 1.40
C THR A 6 -19.16 35.82 1.06
N THR A 7 -17.99 35.34 1.49
CA THR A 7 -16.76 35.61 0.76
C THR A 7 -15.78 34.47 1.00
N VAL A 8 -16.00 33.43 0.19
CA VAL A 8 -15.00 32.59 -0.45
C VAL A 8 -13.70 32.46 0.35
N MET A 9 -13.64 31.39 1.14
CA MET A 9 -12.39 30.82 1.60
C MET A 9 -11.71 30.19 0.37
N GLU A 10 -11.21 31.04 -0.55
CA GLU A 10 -10.39 30.63 -1.70
C GLU A 10 -9.18 29.82 -1.19
N PRO A 11 -8.73 28.82 -1.95
CA PRO A 11 -8.36 27.48 -1.49
C PRO A 11 -7.24 27.55 -0.45
N MET A 12 -7.52 27.18 0.80
CA MET A 12 -6.51 27.30 1.87
C MET A 12 -5.30 26.40 1.62
N ILE A 13 -5.49 25.25 0.97
CA ILE A 13 -4.39 24.34 0.63
C ILE A 13 -3.52 24.94 -0.49
N GLN A 14 -4.10 25.36 -1.62
CA GLN A 14 -3.32 26.01 -2.70
C GLN A 14 -2.68 27.33 -2.27
N THR A 15 -3.36 28.11 -1.42
CA THR A 15 -2.86 29.43 -0.97
C THR A 15 -1.77 29.30 0.09
N ALA A 16 -1.86 28.33 1.01
CA ALA A 16 -0.78 28.02 1.95
C ALA A 16 0.45 27.44 1.22
N ILE A 17 0.22 26.64 0.17
CA ILE A 17 1.25 26.08 -0.74
C ILE A 17 2.00 27.16 -1.53
N HIS A 18 1.45 28.37 -1.71
CA HIS A 18 2.05 29.41 -2.53
C HIS A 18 2.84 30.49 -1.77
N ARG A 19 2.86 30.52 -0.43
CA ARG A 19 3.50 31.61 0.33
C ARG A 19 4.51 31.19 1.42
N GLY A 20 4.93 29.92 1.47
CA GLY A 20 5.95 29.44 2.43
C GLY A 20 7.29 29.07 1.77
N PRO A 21 8.43 29.16 2.48
CA PRO A 21 9.77 28.82 1.95
C PRO A 21 10.01 27.31 1.69
N THR A 22 8.99 26.45 1.83
CA THR A 22 9.06 24.99 1.66
C THR A 22 8.19 24.49 0.48
N LEU A 23 8.19 25.21 -0.64
CA LEU A 23 7.33 24.97 -1.81
C LEU A 23 7.38 23.53 -2.35
N THR A 24 8.53 22.87 -2.32
CA THR A 24 8.66 21.49 -2.86
C THR A 24 7.93 20.48 -1.98
N TYR A 25 8.13 20.54 -0.66
CA TYR A 25 7.54 19.60 0.30
C TYR A 25 6.00 19.65 0.30
N GLN A 26 5.43 20.85 0.18
CA GLN A 26 3.98 21.00 0.18
C GLN A 26 3.34 20.60 -1.16
N ARG A 27 4.08 20.72 -2.27
CA ARG A 27 3.66 20.18 -3.58
C ARG A 27 3.67 18.66 -3.60
N ASP A 28 4.67 18.04 -2.98
CA ASP A 28 4.76 16.58 -2.85
C ASP A 28 3.62 16.03 -1.99
N LEU A 29 3.28 16.71 -0.88
CA LEU A 29 2.13 16.39 -0.04
C LEU A 29 0.82 16.44 -0.83
N LEU A 30 0.55 17.55 -1.53
CA LEU A 30 -0.66 17.70 -2.34
C LEU A 30 -0.73 16.67 -3.46
N SER A 31 0.39 16.40 -4.13
CA SER A 31 0.44 15.36 -5.17
C SER A 31 0.12 13.99 -4.60
N TYR A 32 0.63 13.66 -3.42
CA TYR A 32 0.32 12.40 -2.75
C TYR A 32 -1.15 12.32 -2.36
N MET A 33 -1.72 13.39 -1.79
CA MET A 33 -3.14 13.45 -1.42
C MET A 33 -4.05 13.30 -2.63
N LYS A 34 -3.72 13.93 -3.77
CA LYS A 34 -4.45 13.76 -5.04
C LYS A 34 -4.44 12.34 -5.59
N THR A 35 -3.51 11.49 -5.16
CA THR A 35 -3.45 10.08 -5.56
C THR A 35 -4.12 9.16 -4.54
N TYR A 36 -3.87 9.38 -3.24
CA TYR A 36 -4.19 8.42 -2.18
C TYR A 36 -5.29 8.86 -1.22
N TRP A 37 -5.67 10.14 -1.21
CA TRP A 37 -6.69 10.69 -0.31
C TRP A 37 -7.82 11.35 -1.11
N LYS A 38 -8.51 10.53 -1.91
CA LYS A 38 -9.56 10.93 -2.82
C LYS A 38 -10.92 11.03 -2.13
N ASP A 39 -11.72 12.00 -2.55
CA ASP A 39 -13.17 11.91 -2.40
C ASP A 39 -13.73 10.89 -3.41
N ILE A 40 -14.71 10.11 -2.97
CA ILE A 40 -15.37 9.12 -3.82
C ILE A 40 -16.26 9.79 -4.88
N ASN A 41 -16.75 11.01 -4.62
CA ASN A 41 -17.56 11.78 -5.55
C ASN A 41 -16.71 12.74 -6.43
N GLY A 42 -15.39 12.74 -6.24
CA GLY A 42 -14.45 13.49 -7.05
C GLY A 42 -14.20 14.94 -6.62
N ASP A 43 -14.82 15.40 -5.52
CA ASP A 43 -14.57 16.73 -4.95
C ASP A 43 -13.61 16.63 -3.77
N ASP A 44 -12.33 16.43 -4.09
CA ASP A 44 -11.27 16.24 -3.11
C ASP A 44 -11.12 17.46 -2.17
N GLU A 45 -11.25 18.68 -2.68
CA GLU A 45 -11.00 19.90 -1.89
C GLU A 45 -12.07 20.09 -0.82
N SER A 46 -13.35 20.04 -1.19
CA SER A 46 -14.45 20.14 -0.23
C SER A 46 -14.40 19.01 0.81
N PHE A 47 -13.96 17.82 0.40
CA PHE A 47 -13.76 16.70 1.29
C PHE A 47 -12.60 16.93 2.29
N TRP A 48 -11.47 17.48 1.84
CA TRP A 48 -10.35 17.83 2.71
C TRP A 48 -10.71 18.97 3.68
N GLU A 49 -11.45 19.98 3.21
CA GLU A 49 -11.95 21.08 4.04
C GLU A 49 -12.91 20.58 5.13
N ALA A 50 -13.87 19.73 4.75
CA ALA A 50 -14.77 19.08 5.70
C ALA A 50 -14.00 18.26 6.72
N ARG A 51 -12.86 17.66 6.35
CA ARG A 51 -12.02 16.87 7.27
C ARG A 51 -11.34 17.72 8.35
N ILE A 52 -10.96 18.95 8.04
CA ILE A 52 -10.34 19.85 9.04
C ILE A 52 -11.41 20.51 9.91
N THR A 53 -12.56 20.87 9.34
CA THR A 53 -13.59 21.67 10.00
C THR A 53 -14.59 20.84 10.81
N SER A 54 -14.92 19.64 10.34
CA SER A 54 -15.60 18.63 11.16
C SER A 54 -14.57 17.91 12.00
N SER A 55 -14.84 17.76 13.29
CA SER A 55 -14.03 17.00 14.26
C SER A 55 -13.78 15.58 13.74
N SER A 56 -12.74 15.41 12.93
CA SER A 56 -12.64 14.26 12.05
C SER A 56 -12.36 12.96 12.81
N PRO A 57 -13.12 11.88 12.56
CA PRO A 57 -12.86 10.59 13.21
C PRO A 57 -11.52 9.92 12.87
N VAL A 58 -10.73 10.49 11.95
CA VAL A 58 -9.36 10.03 11.62
C VAL A 58 -8.39 10.38 12.75
N LEU A 59 -8.75 11.29 13.66
CA LEU A 59 -7.86 11.73 14.73
C LEU A 59 -8.70 12.35 15.87
N PHE A 60 -9.38 11.51 16.65
CA PHE A 60 -9.89 11.96 17.95
C PHE A 60 -8.70 12.04 18.90
N VAL A 61 -8.29 13.24 19.26
CA VAL A 61 -7.31 13.48 20.32
C VAL A 61 -8.04 14.26 21.41
N GLU A 62 -8.13 13.68 22.59
CA GLU A 62 -8.52 14.40 23.80
C GLU A 62 -7.25 14.84 24.52
N ILE A 63 -6.80 16.09 24.31
CA ILE A 63 -5.80 16.74 25.18
C ILE A 63 -6.18 18.21 25.34
N PRO A 64 -6.67 18.65 26.52
CA PRO A 64 -7.04 20.05 26.75
C PRO A 64 -5.80 20.96 26.76
N CYS A 65 -5.68 21.83 25.75
CA CYS A 65 -5.19 23.20 25.97
C CYS A 65 -6.38 23.94 26.62
N GLU A 66 -6.50 24.04 27.95
CA GLU A 66 -7.55 24.89 28.55
C GLU A 66 -7.27 26.38 28.23
N LEU A 67 -8.21 27.32 28.05
CA LEU A 67 -9.63 27.45 28.40
C LEU A 67 -10.43 28.05 27.23
N GLY A 68 -11.56 27.45 26.88
CA GLY A 68 -12.55 28.00 25.95
C GLY A 68 -13.57 26.92 25.56
N ALA A 69 -14.77 27.00 26.13
CA ALA A 69 -15.69 25.88 26.37
C ALA A 69 -16.33 25.20 25.15
N ASP A 70 -16.06 25.62 23.91
CA ASP A 70 -16.93 25.26 22.78
C ASP A 70 -16.20 24.62 21.57
N SER A 71 -14.96 24.16 21.72
CA SER A 71 -14.23 23.54 20.59
C SER A 71 -13.29 22.41 21.02
N VAL A 72 -13.45 21.26 20.35
CA VAL A 72 -12.69 20.01 20.54
C VAL A 72 -11.21 20.28 20.86
N PRO A 73 -10.67 19.72 21.96
CA PRO A 73 -9.31 20.01 22.42
C PRO A 73 -8.28 19.33 21.50
N SER A 74 -7.59 20.12 20.66
CA SER A 74 -6.58 19.65 19.72
C SER A 74 -5.28 20.44 19.87
N THR A 75 -4.14 19.75 19.85
CA THR A 75 -2.80 20.37 19.84
C THR A 75 -2.46 21.07 18.50
N LEU A 76 -3.37 21.03 17.53
CA LEU A 76 -3.30 21.78 16.26
C LEU A 76 -3.94 23.17 16.35
N LYS A 77 -4.54 23.56 17.48
CA LYS A 77 -5.08 24.92 17.62
C LYS A 77 -3.96 25.93 17.37
N PRO A 78 -4.19 27.04 16.64
CA PRO A 78 -3.17 28.05 16.38
C PRO A 78 -2.49 28.58 17.66
N ALA A 79 -3.22 28.66 18.77
CA ALA A 79 -2.67 29.04 20.08
C ALA A 79 -1.61 28.06 20.63
N CYS A 80 -1.64 26.79 20.20
CA CYS A 80 -0.68 25.75 20.59
C CYS A 80 0.42 25.56 19.52
N ILE A 81 0.47 26.40 18.46
CA ILE A 81 1.49 26.41 17.41
C ILE A 81 2.28 27.73 17.48
N SER A 82 3.61 27.65 17.67
CA SER A 82 4.50 28.82 17.65
C SER A 82 4.80 29.30 16.21
N SER A 83 3.76 29.60 15.43
CA SER A 83 3.89 30.11 14.05
C SER A 83 2.79 31.13 13.76
N SER A 84 3.17 32.25 13.14
CA SER A 84 2.24 33.26 12.62
C SER A 84 1.77 32.97 11.19
N VAL A 85 2.20 31.83 10.60
CA VAL A 85 1.83 31.45 9.24
C VAL A 85 0.39 30.93 9.21
N ARG A 86 -0.47 31.61 8.45
CA ARG A 86 -1.86 31.18 8.22
C ARG A 86 -1.89 29.81 7.53
N GLY A 87 -2.68 28.87 8.07
CA GLY A 87 -2.85 27.52 7.51
C GLY A 87 -1.77 26.50 7.91
N GLN A 88 -0.87 26.86 8.84
CA GLN A 88 0.20 25.99 9.31
C GLN A 88 -0.32 24.74 10.05
N ASP A 89 -1.41 24.88 10.77
CA ASP A 89 -2.17 23.81 11.43
C ASP A 89 -2.66 22.75 10.44
N ALA A 90 -3.26 23.17 9.33
CA ALA A 90 -3.71 22.28 8.26
C ALA A 90 -2.53 21.51 7.64
N ILE A 91 -1.40 22.20 7.39
CA ILE A 91 -0.18 21.57 6.86
C ILE A 91 0.33 20.50 7.83
N TYR A 92 0.39 20.77 9.13
CA TYR A 92 0.83 19.77 10.11
C TYR A 92 -0.11 18.58 10.20
N TYR A 93 -1.42 18.82 10.18
CA TYR A 93 -2.42 17.77 10.17
C TYR A 93 -2.26 16.82 8.98
N PHE A 94 -2.24 17.36 7.76
CA PHE A 94 -2.17 16.54 6.55
C PHE A 94 -0.85 15.77 6.46
N ASN A 95 0.28 16.41 6.81
CA ASN A 95 1.56 15.71 6.88
C ASN A 95 1.54 14.57 7.87
N ARG A 96 0.95 14.78 9.06
CA ARG A 96 0.87 13.73 10.07
C ARG A 96 0.08 12.53 9.58
N VAL A 97 -1.09 12.77 8.98
CA VAL A 97 -1.95 11.70 8.46
C VAL A 97 -1.28 10.98 7.30
N VAL A 98 -0.70 11.70 6.33
CA VAL A 98 -0.01 11.09 5.18
C VAL A 98 1.18 10.26 5.61
N ASN A 99 2.00 10.75 6.54
CA ASN A 99 3.15 10.00 7.04
C ASN A 99 2.73 8.74 7.79
N LEU A 100 1.68 8.81 8.61
CA LEU A 100 1.14 7.61 9.26
C LEU A 100 0.57 6.63 8.24
N PHE A 101 -0.22 7.10 7.27
CA PHE A 101 -0.83 6.27 6.24
C PHE A 101 0.21 5.51 5.40
N LYS A 102 1.34 6.14 5.07
CA LYS A 102 2.46 5.50 4.37
C LYS A 102 3.04 4.29 5.12
N THR A 103 2.90 4.23 6.45
CA THR A 103 3.34 3.07 7.26
C THR A 103 2.30 1.96 7.37
N LEU A 104 1.04 2.24 6.98
CA LEU A 104 -0.10 1.33 7.15
C LEU A 104 -0.54 0.76 5.79
N THR A 105 0.38 0.02 5.17
CA THR A 105 0.23 -0.58 3.84
C THR A 105 -0.70 -1.79 3.87
N THR A 106 -1.99 -1.57 4.15
CA THR A 106 -3.00 -2.63 4.37
C THR A 106 -3.09 -3.60 3.19
N TYR A 107 -3.00 -3.09 1.96
CA TYR A 107 -2.99 -3.95 0.76
C TYR A 107 -1.83 -4.96 0.80
N ASP A 108 -0.63 -4.51 1.17
CA ASP A 108 0.55 -5.37 1.27
C ASP A 108 0.48 -6.31 2.48
N PHE A 109 -0.10 -5.86 3.60
CA PHE A 109 -0.33 -6.70 4.77
C PHE A 109 -1.24 -7.89 4.45
N LEU A 110 -2.34 -7.62 3.76
CA LEU A 110 -3.28 -8.65 3.28
C LEU A 110 -2.64 -9.53 2.21
N GLY A 111 -1.94 -8.93 1.25
CA GLY A 111 -1.27 -9.64 0.16
C GLY A 111 -0.21 -10.63 0.65
N ALA A 112 0.54 -10.29 1.71
CA ALA A 112 1.51 -11.19 2.34
C ALA A 112 0.89 -12.47 2.92
N ALA A 113 -0.42 -12.47 3.19
CA ALA A 113 -1.19 -13.63 3.61
C ALA A 113 -2.01 -14.26 2.47
N GLY A 114 -1.79 -13.83 1.22
CA GLY A 114 -2.53 -14.31 0.05
C GLY A 114 -3.94 -13.72 -0.10
N ILE A 115 -4.29 -12.67 0.64
CA ILE A 115 -5.60 -12.02 0.59
C ILE A 115 -5.53 -10.86 -0.40
N TYR A 116 -6.10 -11.05 -1.59
CA TYR A 116 -6.14 -10.06 -2.66
C TYR A 116 -7.57 -9.75 -3.11
N PRO A 117 -7.80 -8.61 -3.77
CA PRO A 117 -9.09 -8.35 -4.38
C PRO A 117 -9.50 -9.45 -5.36
N SER A 118 -10.72 -9.95 -5.26
CA SER A 118 -11.28 -11.01 -6.08
C SER A 118 -12.78 -10.82 -6.30
N SER A 119 -13.26 -11.21 -7.48
CA SER A 119 -14.70 -11.22 -7.80
C SER A 119 -15.44 -12.44 -7.23
N THR A 120 -14.71 -13.49 -6.84
CA THR A 120 -15.28 -14.78 -6.45
C THR A 120 -14.82 -15.25 -5.07
N ALA A 121 -13.59 -14.95 -4.67
CA ALA A 121 -13.07 -15.37 -3.38
C ALA A 121 -13.78 -14.64 -2.24
N THR A 122 -13.96 -15.36 -1.14
CA THR A 122 -14.41 -14.78 0.12
C THR A 122 -13.43 -15.13 1.23
N TYR A 123 -13.36 -14.27 2.22
CA TYR A 123 -12.42 -14.38 3.32
C TYR A 123 -13.16 -14.41 4.66
N THR A 124 -12.47 -14.84 5.70
CA THR A 124 -12.93 -14.72 7.08
C THR A 124 -12.29 -13.49 7.73
N LEU A 125 -12.99 -12.88 8.69
CA LEU A 125 -12.45 -11.77 9.47
C LEU A 125 -11.19 -12.17 10.24
N ALA A 126 -11.12 -13.43 10.68
CA ALA A 126 -9.96 -13.99 11.35
C ALA A 126 -8.70 -13.99 10.45
N GLN A 127 -8.83 -14.40 9.19
CA GLN A 127 -7.73 -14.37 8.22
C GLN A 127 -7.23 -12.96 7.96
N ILE A 128 -8.15 -12.01 7.77
CA ILE A 128 -7.84 -10.60 7.53
C ILE A 128 -7.13 -9.99 8.74
N ASN A 129 -7.66 -10.19 9.95
CA ASN A 129 -7.05 -9.69 11.18
C ASN A 129 -5.67 -10.32 11.42
N ALA A 130 -5.50 -11.61 11.17
CA ALA A 130 -4.21 -12.28 11.31
C ALA A 130 -3.15 -11.71 10.35
N ALA A 131 -3.54 -11.44 9.09
CA ALA A 131 -2.66 -10.84 8.09
C ALA A 131 -2.16 -9.44 8.52
N VAL A 132 -3.06 -8.60 9.03
CA VAL A 132 -2.67 -7.28 9.56
C VAL A 132 -1.82 -7.41 10.82
N LYS A 133 -2.21 -8.24 11.80
CA LYS A 133 -1.44 -8.45 13.04
C LYS A 133 -0.01 -8.92 12.76
N ALA A 134 0.20 -9.75 11.74
CA ALA A 134 1.54 -10.24 11.41
C ALA A 134 2.50 -9.12 10.94
N LYS A 135 1.98 -7.96 10.51
CA LYS A 135 2.76 -6.85 9.95
C LYS A 135 2.67 -5.58 10.78
N TRP A 136 1.51 -5.28 11.33
CA TRP A 136 1.28 -4.14 12.20
C TRP A 136 1.66 -4.49 13.64
N VAL A 137 2.96 -4.42 13.90
CA VAL A 137 3.58 -4.67 15.20
C VAL A 137 4.28 -3.41 15.68
N HIS A 138 4.34 -3.21 16.99
CA HIS A 138 5.15 -2.17 17.57
C HIS A 138 6.57 -2.71 17.77
N LEU A 139 7.55 -2.11 17.10
CA LEU A 139 8.96 -2.48 17.28
C LEU A 139 9.45 -1.86 18.58
N PHE A 140 9.42 -2.62 19.68
CA PHE A 140 10.05 -2.19 20.92
C PHE A 140 11.57 -2.43 20.82
N ILE A 141 12.33 -1.37 20.49
CA ILE A 141 13.79 -1.39 20.49
C ILE A 141 14.31 -1.16 21.92
N TYR A 142 15.10 -2.13 22.40
CA TYR A 142 15.98 -2.15 23.57
C TYR A 142 15.60 -1.30 24.80
N ILE A 143 14.97 -1.94 25.79
CA ILE A 143 15.16 -1.56 27.19
C ILE A 143 15.90 -2.72 27.86
N THR A 144 17.16 -2.48 28.21
CA THR A 144 18.01 -3.27 29.14
C THR A 144 18.14 -4.78 28.84
N ASN A 145 19.18 -5.21 28.12
CA ASN A 145 19.74 -6.60 28.06
C ASN A 145 18.76 -7.79 28.10
N THR A 146 17.50 -7.58 27.75
CA THR A 146 16.40 -8.53 27.90
C THR A 146 15.63 -8.51 26.60
N LEU A 147 15.70 -9.61 25.86
CA LEU A 147 14.84 -9.83 24.71
C LEU A 147 13.42 -10.09 25.23
N LEU A 148 12.60 -9.03 25.32
CA LEU A 148 11.16 -9.21 25.46
C LEU A 148 10.59 -9.57 24.07
N ASN A 149 10.52 -10.86 23.78
CA ASN A 149 9.77 -11.39 22.64
C ASN A 149 8.26 -11.26 22.91
N MET A 150 7.71 -10.06 22.70
CA MET A 150 6.28 -9.87 22.52
C MET A 150 6.03 -9.01 21.28
N SER A 151 6.28 -9.57 20.10
CA SER A 151 5.70 -9.05 18.86
C SER A 151 4.22 -9.45 18.79
N GLN A 152 3.40 -8.98 19.72
CA GLN A 152 1.96 -9.13 19.58
C GLN A 152 1.47 -8.01 18.66
N GLY A 153 1.05 -8.38 17.46
CA GLY A 153 0.43 -7.44 16.53
C GLY A 153 -0.94 -6.99 16.99
N TYR A 154 -1.37 -5.83 16.51
CA TYR A 154 -2.60 -5.17 16.93
C TYR A 154 -3.76 -5.46 15.97
N THR A 155 -4.97 -5.54 16.52
CA THR A 155 -6.21 -5.81 15.79
C THR A 155 -6.79 -4.48 15.28
N PRO A 156 -6.87 -4.23 13.97
CA PRO A 156 -7.65 -3.11 13.45
C PRO A 156 -9.16 -3.41 13.53
N ALA A 157 -10.01 -2.40 13.33
CA ALA A 157 -11.42 -2.62 13.02
C ALA A 157 -11.63 -2.62 11.52
N PHE A 158 -12.33 -3.62 11.00
CA PHE A 158 -12.77 -3.68 9.61
C PHE A 158 -14.27 -3.44 9.51
N ASP A 159 -14.64 -2.51 8.63
CA ASP A 159 -16.02 -2.19 8.34
C ASP A 159 -16.43 -2.67 6.95
N CYS A 160 -17.64 -3.19 6.87
CA CYS A 160 -18.18 -3.80 5.67
C CYS A 160 -19.46 -3.12 5.23
N THR A 161 -19.62 -2.99 3.91
CA THR A 161 -20.86 -2.56 3.28
C THR A 161 -21.34 -3.70 2.39
N SER A 162 -22.55 -4.19 2.64
CA SER A 162 -23.14 -5.32 1.89
C SER A 162 -22.22 -6.55 1.84
N GLY A 163 -21.55 -6.86 2.95
CA GLY A 163 -20.61 -7.98 3.08
C GLY A 163 -19.25 -7.79 2.39
N SER A 164 -18.98 -6.60 1.83
CA SER A 164 -17.69 -6.28 1.20
C SER A 164 -16.86 -5.37 2.11
N LEU A 165 -15.55 -5.62 2.19
CA LEU A 165 -14.61 -4.75 2.88
C LEU A 165 -14.71 -3.33 2.32
N ASN A 166 -14.95 -2.36 3.21
CA ASN A 166 -15.15 -0.97 2.85
C ASN A 166 -14.20 -0.02 3.60
N ALA A 167 -13.90 -0.29 4.87
CA ALA A 167 -12.94 0.51 5.61
C ALA A 167 -12.11 -0.33 6.59
N VAL A 168 -10.96 0.21 6.97
CA VAL A 168 -10.11 -0.28 8.03
C VAL A 168 -9.74 0.90 8.95
N SER A 169 -9.87 0.69 10.25
CA SER A 169 -9.52 1.69 11.28
C SER A 169 -8.38 1.15 12.13
N TYR A 170 -7.30 1.92 12.20
CA TYR A 170 -6.12 1.66 13.02
C TYR A 170 -6.14 2.61 14.22
N TYR A 171 -5.93 2.06 15.43
CA TYR A 171 -6.09 2.80 16.67
C TYR A 171 -4.75 3.02 17.36
N TYR A 172 -4.60 4.19 17.95
CA TYR A 172 -3.39 4.61 18.63
C TYR A 172 -3.73 5.42 19.89
N HIS A 173 -2.92 5.26 20.93
CA HIS A 173 -2.75 6.31 21.93
C HIS A 173 -1.73 7.33 21.42
N LEU A 174 -1.98 8.61 21.69
CA LEU A 174 -1.02 9.68 21.45
C LEU A 174 -0.28 10.04 22.73
N LYS A 175 1.06 10.05 22.67
CA LYS A 175 1.92 10.63 23.71
C LYS A 175 2.54 11.93 23.18
N GLY A 176 2.16 13.06 23.78
CA GLY A 176 2.63 14.38 23.35
C GLY A 176 1.69 15.07 22.36
N SER A 177 2.21 15.98 21.53
CA SER A 177 1.45 16.71 20.53
C SER A 177 1.12 15.85 19.31
N ILE A 178 0.06 16.16 18.58
CA ILE A 178 -0.28 15.42 17.36
C ILE A 178 0.66 15.73 16.19
N ILE A 179 1.40 16.84 16.27
CA ILE A 179 2.36 17.25 15.24
C ILE A 179 3.54 16.27 15.22
N ASP A 180 4.16 16.02 16.38
CA ASP A 180 5.44 15.32 16.52
C ASP A 180 5.45 14.22 17.60
N GLY A 181 4.38 14.10 18.39
CA GLY A 181 4.25 13.11 19.45
C GLY A 181 4.26 11.66 18.95
N THR A 182 4.37 10.73 19.89
CA THR A 182 4.48 9.31 19.57
C THR A 182 3.10 8.66 19.52
N LEU A 183 2.79 7.99 18.41
CA LEU A 183 1.59 7.17 18.28
C LEU A 183 1.93 5.73 18.71
N VAL A 184 1.27 5.27 19.76
CA VAL A 184 1.43 3.92 20.30
C VAL A 184 0.23 3.09 19.83
N PRO A 185 0.42 2.08 18.96
CA PRO A 185 -0.67 1.24 18.47
C PRO A 185 -1.42 0.57 19.62
N ILE A 186 -2.73 0.39 19.44
CA ILE A 186 -3.58 -0.41 20.33
C ILE A 186 -4.52 -1.29 19.52
N ASP A 187 -5.01 -2.35 20.16
CA ASP A 187 -6.14 -3.10 19.63
C ASP A 187 -7.37 -2.19 19.49
N THR A 188 -8.19 -2.47 18.49
CA THR A 188 -9.43 -1.74 18.31
C THR A 188 -10.29 -1.80 19.58
N PRO A 189 -10.75 -0.66 20.11
CA PRO A 189 -11.60 -0.63 21.30
C PRO A 189 -13.01 -1.18 21.02
N LYS A 190 -13.41 -1.23 19.74
CA LYS A 190 -14.70 -1.75 19.30
C LYS A 190 -14.54 -2.57 18.03
N ALA A 191 -15.26 -3.69 17.92
CA ALA A 191 -15.32 -4.44 16.68
C ALA A 191 -15.94 -3.58 15.55
N GLY A 192 -15.41 -3.73 14.34
CA GLY A 192 -16.02 -3.16 13.15
C GLY A 192 -17.27 -3.93 12.71
N THR A 193 -17.88 -3.49 11.62
CA THR A 193 -19.17 -4.00 11.12
C THR A 193 -19.07 -5.27 10.27
N CYS A 194 -17.87 -5.75 9.93
CA CYS A 194 -17.71 -6.97 9.15
C CYS A 194 -18.13 -8.24 9.90
N GLY A 195 -18.88 -9.11 9.21
CA GLY A 195 -19.22 -10.45 9.71
C GLY A 195 -18.00 -11.39 9.77
N ALA A 196 -18.15 -12.53 10.44
CA ALA A 196 -17.04 -13.45 10.67
C ALA A 196 -16.54 -14.15 9.39
N THR A 197 -17.42 -14.42 8.43
CA THR A 197 -17.14 -15.23 7.23
C THR A 197 -17.81 -14.64 5.98
N GLY A 198 -17.37 -15.08 4.79
CA GLY A 198 -18.00 -14.69 3.53
C GLY A 198 -17.70 -13.25 3.10
N LEU A 199 -16.63 -12.66 3.66
CA LEU A 199 -16.24 -11.28 3.37
C LEU A 199 -15.72 -11.16 1.95
N LYS A 200 -16.28 -10.23 1.19
CA LYS A 200 -15.84 -9.92 -0.17
C LYS A 200 -14.78 -8.84 -0.13
N TYR A 201 -13.76 -8.96 -0.99
CA TYR A 201 -12.80 -7.90 -1.23
C TYR A 201 -12.76 -7.65 -2.74
N PRO A 202 -13.61 -6.78 -3.30
CA PRO A 202 -13.74 -6.65 -4.75
C PRO A 202 -12.58 -5.86 -5.39
N PRO A 203 -12.19 -6.15 -6.65
CA PRO A 203 -11.26 -5.32 -7.41
C PRO A 203 -11.80 -3.89 -7.62
N LYS A 204 -10.91 -2.89 -7.65
CA LYS A 204 -11.27 -1.50 -7.96
C LYS A 204 -11.46 -1.32 -9.48
N GLY A 205 -12.56 -0.70 -9.89
CA GLY A 205 -12.91 -0.45 -11.30
C GLY A 205 -13.65 -1.63 -11.93
N GLY A 206 -14.97 -1.56 -12.00
CA GLY A 206 -15.89 -2.63 -12.42
C GLY A 206 -15.77 -3.08 -13.87
N SER A 207 -14.63 -3.63 -14.28
CA SER A 207 -14.51 -4.32 -15.56
C SER A 207 -15.11 -5.72 -15.44
N THR A 208 -16.38 -5.82 -15.82
CA THR A 208 -16.98 -7.04 -16.36
C THR A 208 -16.34 -7.32 -17.72
N THR A 209 -15.14 -7.89 -17.75
CA THR A 209 -14.66 -8.55 -18.96
C THR A 209 -15.23 -9.97 -18.97
N PRO A 210 -15.86 -10.44 -20.06
CA PRO A 210 -16.49 -11.75 -20.10
C PRO A 210 -15.43 -12.83 -19.86
N THR A 211 -15.46 -13.46 -18.69
CA THR A 211 -14.81 -14.75 -18.48
C THR A 211 -15.59 -15.75 -19.31
N THR A 212 -15.09 -16.07 -20.50
CA THR A 212 -15.58 -17.23 -21.23
C THR A 212 -15.30 -18.46 -20.38
N THR A 213 -16.35 -19.25 -20.25
CA THR A 213 -16.52 -20.46 -19.47
C THR A 213 -15.31 -21.39 -19.50
N ALA A 214 -14.73 -21.66 -18.33
CA ALA A 214 -14.11 -22.95 -18.05
C ALA A 214 -14.60 -23.41 -16.67
N THR A 215 -15.44 -24.43 -16.72
CA THR A 215 -16.08 -25.12 -15.61
C THR A 215 -15.09 -25.47 -14.51
N ALA A 216 -15.47 -25.17 -13.26
CA ALA A 216 -14.76 -25.63 -12.07
C ALA A 216 -14.61 -27.16 -12.06
N PRO A 217 -13.52 -27.66 -11.46
CA PRO A 217 -13.75 -28.61 -10.40
C PRO A 217 -13.09 -28.14 -9.10
N THR A 218 -13.89 -28.27 -8.05
CA THR A 218 -13.57 -28.47 -6.65
C THR A 218 -12.20 -29.09 -6.40
N GLY A 219 -11.37 -28.46 -5.55
CA GLY A 219 -10.21 -29.10 -4.94
C GLY A 219 -8.93 -28.25 -4.96
N THR A 220 -8.48 -27.86 -3.77
CA THR A 220 -7.11 -27.58 -3.33
C THR A 220 -5.98 -27.83 -4.36
N SER A 221 -5.48 -26.79 -5.05
CA SER A 221 -4.09 -26.61 -5.52
C SER A 221 -3.95 -25.36 -6.40
N THR A 222 -3.03 -24.46 -6.07
CA THR A 222 -2.56 -23.32 -6.88
C THR A 222 -1.86 -23.80 -8.15
N SER A 223 -2.57 -23.95 -9.28
CA SER A 223 -1.92 -24.20 -10.56
C SER A 223 -1.39 -22.91 -11.17
N VAL A 224 -0.07 -22.82 -11.31
CA VAL A 224 0.62 -21.75 -12.05
C VAL A 224 0.42 -22.03 -13.56
N PRO A 225 0.16 -21.02 -14.40
CA PRO A 225 -0.08 -21.24 -15.84
C PRO A 225 1.16 -21.86 -16.49
N THR A 226 0.97 -22.65 -17.56
CA THR A 226 2.09 -23.27 -18.29
C THR A 226 2.85 -22.29 -19.17
N LYS A 227 2.20 -21.18 -19.58
CA LYS A 227 2.82 -20.07 -20.28
C LYS A 227 2.35 -18.73 -19.70
N ALA A 228 3.28 -17.79 -19.59
CA ALA A 228 2.98 -16.46 -19.06
C ALA A 228 3.92 -15.40 -19.65
N THR A 229 3.49 -14.14 -19.59
CA THR A 229 4.39 -12.99 -19.59
C THR A 229 4.64 -12.58 -18.14
N ILE A 230 5.79 -11.96 -17.90
CA ILE A 230 6.15 -11.43 -16.58
C ILE A 230 6.21 -9.92 -16.69
N VAL A 231 5.23 -9.23 -16.09
CA VAL A 231 5.11 -7.77 -16.17
C VAL A 231 5.70 -7.11 -14.94
N GLY A 232 6.40 -6.00 -15.14
CA GLY A 232 6.99 -5.20 -14.08
C GLY A 232 5.99 -4.18 -13.55
N VAL A 233 5.75 -4.18 -12.25
CA VAL A 233 4.84 -3.25 -11.57
C VAL A 233 5.60 -2.53 -10.46
N THR A 234 5.61 -1.19 -10.47
CA THR A 234 6.24 -0.39 -9.41
C THR A 234 5.42 -0.43 -8.12
N SER A 235 6.00 0.06 -7.03
CA SER A 235 5.30 0.26 -5.75
C SER A 235 4.04 1.13 -5.85
N SER A 236 3.96 2.01 -6.87
CA SER A 236 2.76 2.79 -7.20
C SER A 236 1.63 1.97 -7.85
N GLY A 237 1.85 0.68 -8.16
CA GLY A 237 0.91 -0.18 -8.88
C GLY A 237 0.91 0.03 -10.40
N THR A 238 1.84 0.81 -10.93
CA THR A 238 1.91 1.13 -12.36
C THR A 238 2.70 0.05 -13.10
N GLN A 239 2.13 -0.52 -14.17
CA GLN A 239 2.88 -1.38 -15.06
C GLN A 239 3.90 -0.54 -15.84
N THR A 240 5.16 -0.93 -15.74
CA THR A 240 6.31 -0.14 -16.19
C THR A 240 7.20 -0.97 -17.12
N GLY A 241 6.60 -1.93 -17.84
CA GLY A 241 7.25 -2.83 -18.78
C GLY A 241 7.06 -4.29 -18.42
N CYS A 242 7.92 -5.14 -18.94
CA CYS A 242 7.90 -6.59 -18.74
C CYS A 242 9.29 -7.19 -18.97
N LEU A 243 9.45 -8.44 -18.57
CA LEU A 243 10.69 -9.16 -18.80
C LEU A 243 10.78 -9.62 -20.25
N LEU A 244 11.98 -9.44 -20.82
CA LEU A 244 12.36 -9.92 -22.13
C LEU A 244 12.95 -11.34 -22.05
N THR A 245 13.34 -11.90 -23.19
CA THR A 245 13.78 -13.30 -23.27
C THR A 245 15.05 -13.57 -22.48
N ALA A 246 15.88 -12.57 -22.21
CA ALA A 246 17.08 -12.68 -21.38
C ALA A 246 16.83 -12.50 -19.87
N GLY A 247 15.59 -12.23 -19.43
CA GLY A 247 15.26 -11.92 -18.04
C GLY A 247 15.44 -10.45 -17.65
N THR A 248 15.79 -9.58 -18.61
CA THR A 248 15.90 -8.13 -18.42
C THR A 248 14.54 -7.45 -18.52
N TRP A 249 14.37 -6.35 -17.79
CA TRP A 249 13.14 -5.56 -17.75
C TRP A 249 13.18 -4.41 -18.76
N SER A 250 12.15 -4.32 -19.60
CA SER A 250 12.07 -3.28 -20.64
C SER A 250 10.61 -2.94 -20.99
N VAL A 251 10.40 -1.85 -21.72
CA VAL A 251 9.10 -1.49 -22.33
C VAL A 251 8.92 -2.04 -23.74
N GLN A 252 9.88 -2.84 -24.21
CA GLN A 252 9.81 -3.57 -25.48
C GLN A 252 8.83 -4.77 -25.40
N THR A 253 8.69 -5.50 -26.51
CA THR A 253 7.79 -6.67 -26.60
C THR A 253 8.09 -7.70 -25.53
N CYS A 254 7.10 -8.00 -24.70
CA CYS A 254 7.21 -8.94 -23.60
C CYS A 254 7.56 -10.35 -24.09
N ALA A 255 8.44 -11.03 -23.36
CA ALA A 255 8.73 -12.41 -23.61
C ALA A 255 7.65 -13.31 -23.04
N THR A 256 7.33 -14.38 -23.78
CA THR A 256 6.58 -15.52 -23.25
C THR A 256 7.55 -16.46 -22.56
N TYR A 257 7.23 -16.78 -21.31
CA TYR A 257 7.91 -17.74 -20.47
C TYR A 257 7.12 -19.04 -20.46
N THR A 258 7.81 -20.15 -20.67
CA THR A 258 7.29 -21.48 -20.34
C THR A 258 7.59 -21.76 -18.88
N ILE A 259 6.55 -22.12 -18.14
CA ILE A 259 6.61 -22.45 -16.73
C ILE A 259 6.53 -23.96 -16.60
N THR A 260 7.52 -24.55 -15.95
CA THR A 260 7.59 -26.00 -15.69
C THR A 260 7.57 -26.24 -14.20
N THR A 261 6.51 -26.88 -13.70
CA THR A 261 6.38 -27.22 -12.29
C THR A 261 7.46 -28.22 -11.88
N VAL A 262 8.11 -27.97 -10.73
CA VAL A 262 9.11 -28.85 -10.13
C VAL A 262 8.84 -28.98 -8.63
N SER A 263 9.54 -29.85 -7.92
CA SER A 263 9.40 -29.94 -6.47
C SER A 263 9.77 -28.61 -5.81
N GLY A 264 8.86 -28.06 -5.02
CA GLY A 264 9.06 -26.79 -4.31
C GLY A 264 8.74 -25.52 -5.09
N GLY A 265 8.25 -25.63 -6.34
CA GLY A 265 7.86 -24.45 -7.13
C GLY A 265 7.79 -24.71 -8.64
N PHE A 266 8.38 -23.83 -9.42
CA PHE A 266 8.47 -23.95 -10.88
C PHE A 266 9.75 -23.30 -11.42
N THR A 267 10.21 -23.75 -12.58
CA THR A 267 11.28 -23.12 -13.35
C THR A 267 10.69 -22.30 -14.50
N LEU A 268 11.40 -21.25 -14.89
CA LEU A 268 11.06 -20.39 -16.03
C LEU A 268 12.02 -20.68 -17.20
N THR A 269 11.48 -20.81 -18.41
CA THR A 269 12.25 -21.00 -19.65
C THR A 269 11.77 -20.03 -20.72
N THR A 270 12.71 -19.45 -21.46
CA THR A 270 12.42 -18.60 -22.64
C THR A 270 13.09 -19.18 -23.88
N SER A 271 12.94 -18.52 -25.03
CA SER A 271 13.71 -18.84 -26.23
C SER A 271 15.22 -18.65 -26.08
N LYS A 272 15.70 -18.00 -25.00
CA LYS A 272 17.13 -17.88 -24.68
C LYS A 272 17.62 -18.99 -23.76
N GLY A 273 16.76 -19.81 -23.16
CA GLY A 273 17.14 -20.91 -22.27
C GLY A 273 16.48 -20.83 -20.89
N LEU A 274 16.98 -21.63 -19.95
CA LEU A 274 16.50 -21.65 -18.56
C LEU A 274 16.88 -20.35 -17.84
N CYS A 275 15.98 -19.90 -16.96
CA CYS A 275 16.23 -18.75 -16.10
C CYS A 275 16.85 -19.16 -14.77
N GLN A 276 17.80 -18.36 -14.30
CA GLN A 276 18.45 -18.51 -13.00
C GLN A 276 18.55 -17.17 -12.28
N VAL A 277 18.64 -17.24 -10.95
CA VAL A 277 19.18 -16.18 -10.11
C VAL A 277 20.61 -16.56 -9.75
N SER A 278 21.58 -15.77 -10.21
CA SER A 278 23.00 -15.97 -9.89
C SER A 278 23.63 -14.64 -9.50
N GLY A 279 24.37 -14.62 -8.39
CA GLY A 279 24.90 -13.37 -7.82
C GLY A 279 23.83 -12.34 -7.44
N GLY A 280 22.59 -12.79 -7.18
CA GLY A 280 21.44 -11.91 -6.94
C GLY A 280 20.76 -11.36 -8.19
N THR A 281 21.24 -11.70 -9.39
CA THR A 281 20.69 -11.22 -10.66
C THR A 281 19.85 -12.30 -11.35
N LEU A 282 18.65 -11.93 -11.80
CA LEU A 282 17.80 -12.78 -12.63
C LEU A 282 18.23 -12.70 -14.09
N SER A 283 18.48 -13.85 -14.72
CA SER A 283 18.86 -13.94 -16.15
C SER A 283 18.41 -15.26 -16.77
N CYS A 284 18.18 -15.28 -18.08
CA CYS A 284 17.84 -16.49 -18.84
C CYS A 284 18.83 -16.70 -19.99
N SER A 285 19.45 -17.88 -20.06
CA SER A 285 20.51 -18.19 -21.03
C SER A 285 20.58 -19.70 -21.33
N SER A 286 21.09 -20.05 -22.50
CA SER A 286 21.25 -21.43 -22.95
C SER A 286 22.38 -22.14 -22.21
N SER A 287 23.27 -21.37 -21.58
CA SER A 287 24.32 -21.87 -20.69
C SER A 287 23.80 -22.33 -19.32
N VAL A 288 22.53 -22.09 -19.00
CA VAL A 288 21.92 -22.49 -17.73
C VAL A 288 21.47 -23.94 -17.81
N SER A 289 22.19 -24.83 -17.15
CA SER A 289 21.87 -26.27 -17.09
C SER A 289 20.85 -26.61 -16.00
N THR A 290 20.73 -25.78 -14.97
CA THR A 290 19.81 -25.98 -13.84
C THR A 290 19.11 -24.67 -13.54
N GLY A 291 17.82 -24.60 -13.84
CA GLY A 291 17.02 -23.40 -13.61
C GLY A 291 16.76 -23.17 -12.13
N THR A 292 16.64 -21.90 -11.73
CA THR A 292 16.21 -21.54 -10.39
C THR A 292 14.75 -21.93 -10.17
N VAL A 293 14.47 -22.50 -8.99
CA VAL A 293 13.10 -22.77 -8.55
C VAL A 293 12.51 -21.49 -7.99
N PHE A 294 11.49 -20.98 -8.67
CA PHE A 294 10.68 -19.85 -8.23
C PHE A 294 9.38 -20.36 -7.61
N THR A 295 8.75 -19.51 -6.82
CA THR A 295 7.40 -19.72 -6.33
C THR A 295 6.50 -18.60 -6.83
N SER A 296 5.18 -18.79 -6.70
CA SER A 296 4.20 -17.75 -6.97
C SER A 296 3.62 -17.30 -5.63
N SER A 297 3.69 -16.00 -5.37
CA SER A 297 3.08 -15.37 -4.20
C SER A 297 2.17 -14.24 -4.68
N GLY A 298 0.86 -14.42 -4.54
CA GLY A 298 -0.13 -13.42 -4.98
C GLY A 298 -0.10 -13.15 -6.49
N GLY A 299 0.16 -14.19 -7.30
CA GLY A 299 0.34 -14.06 -8.75
C GLY A 299 1.63 -13.33 -9.13
N SER A 300 2.53 -13.09 -8.19
CA SER A 300 3.84 -12.49 -8.43
C SER A 300 4.92 -13.55 -8.38
N LEU A 301 5.94 -13.40 -9.22
CA LEU A 301 7.14 -14.20 -9.13
C LEU A 301 7.80 -13.96 -7.77
N ALA A 302 8.16 -15.03 -7.09
CA ALA A 302 8.89 -14.99 -5.83
C ALA A 302 10.14 -15.86 -5.93
N TYR A 303 11.21 -15.39 -5.30
CA TYR A 303 12.47 -16.10 -5.15
C TYR A 303 12.81 -16.19 -3.66
N SER A 304 13.13 -17.40 -3.18
CA SER A 304 13.40 -17.66 -1.77
C SER A 304 12.35 -17.10 -0.80
N GLY A 305 11.07 -17.14 -1.20
CA GLY A 305 9.94 -16.66 -0.40
C GLY A 305 9.69 -15.15 -0.44
N SER A 306 10.47 -14.39 -1.21
CA SER A 306 10.33 -12.94 -1.36
C SER A 306 9.90 -12.55 -2.77
N THR A 307 9.00 -11.58 -2.89
CA THR A 307 8.62 -10.91 -4.16
C THR A 307 9.39 -9.62 -4.38
N ALA A 308 10.37 -9.30 -3.53
CA ALA A 308 11.18 -8.10 -3.67
C ALA A 308 12.21 -8.29 -4.79
N PHE A 309 12.02 -7.53 -5.86
CA PHE A 309 13.00 -7.35 -6.93
C PHE A 309 13.28 -5.86 -7.10
N THR A 310 14.47 -5.53 -7.58
CA THR A 310 14.89 -4.16 -7.86
C THR A 310 15.59 -4.05 -9.23
N GLY A 311 15.66 -2.82 -9.75
CA GLY A 311 16.44 -2.45 -10.92
C GLY A 311 17.13 -1.11 -10.72
N ASP A 312 18.11 -0.80 -11.57
CA ASP A 312 18.88 0.46 -11.47
C ASP A 312 18.07 1.69 -11.94
N SER A 313 17.05 1.48 -12.76
CA SER A 313 16.16 2.53 -13.27
C SER A 313 14.84 1.95 -13.77
N VAL A 314 13.84 2.82 -14.00
CA VAL A 314 12.62 2.42 -14.72
C VAL A 314 12.94 2.45 -16.22
N PRO A 315 12.73 1.36 -16.98
CA PRO A 315 13.09 1.29 -18.38
C PRO A 315 12.25 2.26 -19.22
N SER A 316 12.88 2.83 -20.25
CA SER A 316 12.23 3.65 -21.26
C SER A 316 12.91 3.45 -22.63
N GLY A 317 12.14 3.62 -23.70
CA GLY A 317 12.62 3.40 -25.07
C GLY A 317 13.13 1.96 -25.27
N THR A 318 14.38 1.83 -25.70
CA THR A 318 15.03 0.53 -25.95
C THR A 318 15.85 0.03 -24.75
N THR A 319 15.85 0.76 -23.63
CA THR A 319 16.63 0.42 -22.44
C THR A 319 16.18 -0.92 -21.86
N GLN A 320 17.15 -1.78 -21.56
CA GLN A 320 16.96 -3.03 -20.84
C GLN A 320 17.63 -2.93 -19.48
N VAL A 321 16.85 -3.10 -18.42
CA VAL A 321 17.30 -2.97 -17.03
C VAL A 321 17.49 -4.37 -16.45
N THR A 322 18.62 -4.57 -15.79
CA THR A 322 18.91 -5.81 -15.05
C THR A 322 17.99 -5.91 -13.84
N ILE A 323 17.47 -7.11 -13.58
CA ILE A 323 16.66 -7.40 -12.40
C ILE A 323 17.53 -8.04 -11.32
N TYR A 324 17.48 -7.46 -10.13
CA TYR A 324 18.16 -7.96 -8.93
C TYR A 324 17.13 -8.42 -7.91
N THR A 325 17.46 -9.43 -7.12
CA THR A 325 16.64 -9.88 -5.98
C THR A 325 16.90 -9.01 -4.75
N GLY A 326 15.88 -8.75 -3.95
CA GLY A 326 15.99 -7.91 -2.76
C GLY A 326 15.88 -6.43 -3.09
N SER A 327 16.40 -5.58 -2.19
CA SER A 327 16.15 -4.12 -2.16
C SER A 327 17.42 -3.29 -2.35
N SER A 328 18.43 -3.79 -3.07
CA SER A 328 19.76 -3.15 -3.16
C SER A 328 19.91 -2.11 -4.27
N HIS A 329 18.90 -1.95 -5.14
CA HIS A 329 18.96 -1.01 -6.28
C HIS A 329 17.86 0.04 -6.22
N ALA A 330 18.02 1.07 -7.06
CA ALA A 330 17.29 2.33 -6.93
C ALA A 330 15.78 2.24 -7.15
N GLN A 331 15.29 1.22 -7.87
CA GLN A 331 13.88 1.09 -8.22
C GLN A 331 13.32 -0.24 -7.77
N ASP A 332 12.33 -0.21 -6.88
CA ASP A 332 11.55 -1.38 -6.48
C ASP A 332 10.58 -1.80 -7.60
N ILE A 333 10.53 -3.10 -7.84
CA ILE A 333 9.64 -3.71 -8.83
C ILE A 333 9.07 -5.03 -8.33
N THR A 334 7.76 -5.17 -8.50
CA THR A 334 7.05 -6.45 -8.36
C THR A 334 6.88 -7.08 -9.74
N LEU A 335 7.27 -8.35 -9.87
CA LEU A 335 7.14 -9.10 -11.12
C LEU A 335 5.85 -9.91 -11.10
N LYS A 336 4.83 -9.50 -11.87
CA LYS A 336 3.54 -10.20 -11.95
C LYS A 336 3.52 -11.24 -13.06
N ILE A 337 3.05 -12.43 -12.76
CA ILE A 337 2.88 -13.54 -13.69
C ILE A 337 1.50 -13.40 -14.35
N VAL A 338 1.47 -13.16 -15.66
CA VAL A 338 0.25 -12.96 -16.44
C VAL A 338 0.13 -14.09 -17.45
N SER A 339 -0.87 -14.95 -17.30
CA SER A 339 -1.12 -16.07 -18.22
C SER A 339 -1.25 -15.59 -19.67
N THR A 340 -0.75 -16.38 -20.61
CA THR A 340 -0.83 -16.14 -22.06
C THR A 340 -1.32 -17.35 -22.82
#